data_AF-A0A4R1J9B3-F1
#
_entry.id   AF-A0A4R1J9B3-F1
#
_cell.length_a   1.000
_cell.length_b   1.000
_cell.length_c   1.000
_cell.angle_alpha   90.00
_cell.angle_beta   90.00
_cell.angle_gamma   90.00
#
_symmetry.space_group_name_H-M   'P 1'
#
loop_
_entity.id
_entity.type
_entity.pdbx_description
1 polymer ?
#
loop_
_entity_poly.entity_id
_entity_poly.type
_entity_poly.pdbx_seq_one_letter_code
_entity_poly.pdbx_strand_id
1 'polypeptide(L)'
;MYTENDKSLLIYIADYFVKTGNNSIMVSELETLAFYSEASINKFRALKLVKYDTEISIQIFPSIVSERDKLQTLPDYFKNTKKWWFSKKWAVPITVIFLVLPALKTYIDLVSLLFN
;
A
#
# COMPACT_ATOMS: atom_id res chain seq x y z
N MET A 1 -10.27 -0.72 13.73
CA MET A 1 -10.32 -0.31 12.31
C MET A 1 -9.25 0.74 12.09
N TYR A 2 -8.45 0.61 11.03
CA TYR A 2 -7.39 1.57 10.71
C TYR A 2 -7.94 2.80 9.98
N THR A 3 -7.52 3.98 10.40
CA THR A 3 -7.69 5.22 9.62
C THR A 3 -6.68 5.27 8.46
N GLU A 4 -6.84 6.17 7.51
CA GLU A 4 -5.86 6.34 6.42
C GLU A 4 -4.46 6.72 6.94
N ASN A 5 -4.40 7.51 8.01
CA ASN A 5 -3.14 7.83 8.68
C ASN A 5 -2.54 6.60 9.35
N ASP A 6 -3.35 5.77 10.03
CA ASP A 6 -2.87 4.51 10.61
C ASP A 6 -2.31 3.59 9.50
N LYS A 7 -2.97 3.48 8.35
CA LYS A 7 -2.50 2.66 7.24
C LYS A 7 -1.18 3.17 6.68
N SER A 8 -1.07 4.49 6.47
CA SER A 8 0.13 5.14 5.93
C SER A 8 1.32 4.95 6.87
N LEU A 9 1.12 5.13 8.17
CA LEU A 9 2.15 4.91 9.18
C LEU A 9 2.58 3.44 9.25
N LEU A 10 1.63 2.50 9.20
CA LEU A 10 1.93 1.07 9.21
C LEU A 10 2.76 0.66 7.98
N ILE A 11 2.35 1.13 6.79
CA ILE A 11 3.09 0.88 5.54
C ILE A 11 4.49 1.46 5.63
N TYR A 12 4.65 2.70 6.12
CA TYR A 12 5.95 3.33 6.28
C TYR A 12 6.89 2.51 7.18
N ILE A 13 6.43 2.11 8.37
CA ILE A 13 7.25 1.35 9.33
C ILE A 13 7.61 -0.03 8.76
N ALA A 14 6.67 -0.70 8.09
CA ALA A 14 6.93 -1.98 7.44
C ALA A 14 7.92 -1.86 6.28
N ASP A 15 7.80 -0.84 5.45
CA ASP A 15 8.73 -0.59 4.34
C ASP A 15 10.12 -0.20 4.87
N TYR A 16 10.21 0.57 5.96
CA TYR A 16 11.47 0.86 6.65
C TYR A 16 12.16 -0.42 7.11
N PHE A 17 11.42 -1.31 7.78
CA PHE A 17 11.92 -2.60 8.25
C PHE A 17 12.43 -3.47 7.09
N VAL A 18 11.68 -3.56 5.99
CA VAL A 18 12.07 -4.35 4.81
C VAL A 18 13.29 -3.75 4.10
N LYS A 19 13.35 -2.43 3.96
CA LYS A 19 14.41 -1.75 3.20
C LYS A 19 15.73 -1.68 3.95
N THR A 20 15.69 -1.42 5.25
CA THR A 20 16.89 -1.23 6.07
C THR A 20 17.35 -2.51 6.74
N GLY A 21 16.45 -3.49 6.95
CA GLY A 21 16.71 -4.65 7.80
C GLY A 21 16.85 -4.30 9.28
N ASN A 22 16.61 -3.04 9.67
CA ASN A 22 16.67 -2.61 11.05
C ASN A 22 15.35 -2.92 11.75
N ASN A 23 15.49 -3.52 12.94
CA ASN A 23 14.36 -3.87 13.79
C ASN A 23 14.00 -2.75 14.78
N SER A 24 14.59 -1.57 14.64
CA SER A 24 14.37 -0.43 15.52
C SER A 24 14.29 0.87 14.73
N ILE A 25 13.36 1.74 15.11
CA ILE A 25 13.23 3.09 14.57
C ILE A 25 13.17 4.10 15.72
N MET A 26 13.76 5.28 15.54
CA MET A 26 13.69 6.33 16.54
C MET A 26 12.30 6.98 16.54
N VAL A 27 11.76 7.27 17.72
CA VAL A 27 10.46 7.94 17.85
C VAL A 27 10.51 9.33 17.22
N SER A 28 11.63 10.04 17.38
CA SER A 28 11.84 11.35 16.75
C SER A 28 11.75 11.31 15.23
N GLU A 29 12.22 10.23 14.58
CA GLU A 29 12.07 10.05 13.13
C GLU A 29 10.59 9.89 12.75
N LEU A 30 9.83 9.15 13.55
CA LEU A 30 8.40 8.95 13.31
C LEU A 30 7.60 10.23 13.55
N GLU A 31 7.93 11.02 14.57
CA GLU A 31 7.25 12.28 14.90
C GLU A 31 7.37 13.33 13.78
N THR A 32 8.39 13.26 12.93
CA THR A 32 8.52 14.16 11.76
C THR A 32 7.50 13.88 10.67
N LEU A 33 6.81 12.74 10.70
CA LEU A 33 5.86 12.35 9.67
C LEU A 33 4.49 13.01 9.91
N ALA A 34 3.93 13.64 8.88
CA ALA A 34 2.62 14.32 8.97
C ALA A 34 1.45 13.39 9.33
N PHE A 35 1.62 12.08 9.14
CA PHE A 35 0.62 11.04 9.46
C PHE A 35 0.93 10.30 10.77
N TYR A 36 1.92 10.76 11.55
CA TYR A 36 2.23 10.22 12.86
C TYR A 36 1.11 10.51 13.86
N SER A 37 0.82 9.52 14.70
CA SER A 37 -0.02 9.71 15.88
C SER A 37 0.34 8.67 16.94
N GLU A 38 0.49 9.12 18.17
CA GLU A 38 0.69 8.25 19.33
C GLU A 38 -0.45 7.22 19.47
N ALA A 39 -1.67 7.59 19.06
CA ALA A 39 -2.80 6.67 19.04
C ALA A 39 -2.60 5.53 18.03
N SER A 40 -1.98 5.80 16.88
CA SER A 40 -1.66 4.80 15.86
C SER A 40 -0.58 3.83 16.37
N ILE A 41 0.48 4.36 16.99
CA ILE A 41 1.53 3.54 17.60
C ILE A 41 0.94 2.63 18.70
N ASN A 42 0.06 3.16 19.55
CA ASN A 42 -0.60 2.35 20.58
C ASN A 42 -1.48 1.23 20.00
N LYS A 43 -2.16 1.47 18.86
CA LYS A 43 -2.87 0.39 18.15
C LYS A 43 -1.91 -0.69 17.64
N PHE A 44 -0.77 -0.29 17.06
CA PHE A 44 0.23 -1.25 16.57
C PHE A 44 0.87 -2.05 17.71
N ARG A 45 1.06 -1.42 18.88
CA ARG A 45 1.50 -2.10 20.10
C ARG A 45 0.49 -3.12 20.60
N ALA A 46 -0.79 -2.78 20.62
CA ALA A 46 -1.86 -3.70 21.01
C ALA A 46 -1.91 -4.94 20.08
N LEU A 47 -1.55 -4.76 18.81
CA LEU A 47 -1.46 -5.83 17.81
C LEU A 47 -0.11 -6.54 17.78
N LYS A 48 0.82 -6.23 18.69
CA LYS A 48 2.17 -6.80 18.77
C LYS A 48 2.97 -6.66 17.45
N LEU A 49 2.76 -5.55 16.75
CA LEU A 49 3.52 -5.20 15.54
C LEU A 49 4.75 -4.37 15.87
N VAL A 50 4.68 -3.60 16.96
CA VAL A 50 5.77 -2.79 17.48
C VAL A 50 5.77 -2.78 19.01
N LYS A 51 6.91 -2.44 19.63
CA LYS A 51 7.06 -2.26 21.08
C LYS A 51 8.05 -1.13 21.34
N TYR A 52 7.85 -0.32 22.38
CA TYR A 52 8.91 0.57 22.86
C TYR A 52 10.05 -0.26 23.44
N ASP A 53 11.24 -0.12 22.86
CA ASP A 53 12.46 -0.75 23.38
C ASP A 53 13.04 0.12 24.50
N THR A 54 13.20 1.41 24.19
CA THR A 54 13.53 2.48 25.12
C THR A 54 12.50 3.60 25.00
N GLU A 55 12.58 4.63 25.84
CA GLU A 55 11.72 5.82 25.73
C GLU A 55 11.87 6.56 24.39
N ILE A 56 12.94 6.28 23.64
CA ILE A 56 13.34 7.02 22.44
C ILE A 56 13.21 6.17 21.16
N SER A 57 12.99 4.85 21.29
CA SER A 57 13.00 3.94 20.15
C SER A 57 11.91 2.88 20.20
N ILE A 58 11.46 2.50 19.01
CA ILE A 58 10.44 1.48 18.79
C ILE A 58 11.09 0.28 18.13
N GLN A 59 11.00 -0.88 18.78
CA GLN A 59 11.28 -2.17 18.20
C GLN A 59 10.14 -2.62 17.29
N ILE A 60 10.48 -3.05 16.08
CA ILE A 60 9.56 -3.49 15.03
C ILE A 60 9.58 -5.02 14.97
N PHE A 61 8.40 -5.64 14.97
CA PHE A 61 8.28 -7.09 14.81
C PHE A 61 8.04 -7.46 13.34
N PRO A 62 8.54 -8.64 12.89
CA PRO A 62 8.33 -9.11 11.52
C PRO A 62 6.84 -9.25 11.12
N SER A 63 5.95 -9.40 12.10
CA SER A 63 4.50 -9.44 11.90
C SER A 63 3.95 -8.19 11.21
N ILE A 64 4.64 -7.05 11.30
CA ILE A 64 4.23 -5.80 10.63
C ILE A 64 4.17 -5.93 9.11
N VAL A 65 5.04 -6.76 8.50
CA VAL A 65 5.07 -6.98 7.06
C VAL A 65 3.79 -7.69 6.61
N SER A 66 3.37 -8.70 7.35
CA SER A 66 2.12 -9.42 7.06
C SER A 66 0.88 -8.53 7.19
N GLU A 67 0.89 -7.56 8.11
CA GLU A 67 -0.21 -6.61 8.28
C GLU A 67 -0.21 -5.56 7.17
N ARG A 68 0.97 -5.07 6.77
CA ARG A 68 1.16 -4.20 5.61
C ARG A 68 0.66 -4.85 4.33
N ASP A 69 0.93 -6.13 4.14
CA ASP A 69 0.46 -6.86 2.96
C ASP A 69 -1.08 -6.96 2.94
N LYS A 70 -1.74 -7.16 4.08
CA LYS A 70 -3.22 -7.10 4.16
C LYS A 70 -3.79 -5.72 3.83
N LEU A 71 -3.06 -4.65 4.17
CA LEU A 71 -3.47 -3.28 3.85
C LEU A 71 -3.24 -2.92 2.39
N GLN A 72 -2.17 -3.45 1.78
CA GLN A 72 -1.85 -3.21 0.36
C GLN A 72 -2.58 -4.17 -0.58
N THR A 73 -3.08 -5.31 -0.10
CA THR A 73 -3.95 -6.15 -0.91
C THR A 73 -5.21 -5.36 -1.27
N LEU A 74 -5.46 -5.22 -2.58
CA LEU A 74 -6.75 -4.73 -3.07
C LEU A 74 -7.87 -5.45 -2.30
N PRO A 75 -8.95 -4.75 -1.90
CA PRO A 75 -10.05 -5.38 -1.16
C PRO A 75 -10.44 -6.67 -1.86
N ASP A 76 -10.62 -7.76 -1.11
CA ASP A 76 -10.83 -9.10 -1.67
C ASP A 76 -11.96 -9.14 -2.71
N TYR A 77 -12.95 -8.26 -2.53
CA TYR A 77 -14.00 -8.00 -3.51
C TYR A 77 -13.45 -7.64 -4.91
N PHE A 78 -12.50 -6.71 -5.04
CA PHE A 78 -11.92 -6.34 -6.33
C PHE A 78 -11.09 -7.46 -6.95
N LYS A 79 -10.33 -8.18 -6.12
CA LYS A 79 -9.54 -9.33 -6.58
C LYS A 79 -10.44 -10.45 -7.11
N ASN A 80 -11.51 -10.75 -6.39
CA ASN A 80 -12.51 -11.72 -6.79
C ASN A 80 -13.31 -11.26 -8.02
N THR A 81 -13.68 -9.99 -8.09
CA THR A 81 -14.40 -9.42 -9.23
C THR A 81 -13.53 -9.43 -10.49
N LYS A 82 -12.25 -9.05 -10.38
CA LYS A 82 -11.28 -9.13 -11.49
C LYS A 82 -11.09 -10.58 -11.94
N LYS A 83 -10.89 -11.50 -10.99
CA LYS A 83 -10.73 -12.94 -11.29
C LYS A 83 -11.99 -13.52 -11.95
N TRP A 84 -13.18 -13.14 -11.49
CA TRP A 84 -14.45 -13.52 -12.09
C TRP A 84 -14.62 -12.95 -13.49
N TRP A 85 -14.31 -11.66 -13.67
CA TRP A 85 -14.40 -10.97 -14.95
C TRP A 85 -13.51 -11.65 -16.00
N PHE A 86 -12.22 -11.81 -15.72
CA PHE A 86 -11.27 -12.43 -16.65
C PHE A 86 -11.39 -13.97 -16.74
N SER A 87 -12.20 -14.61 -15.90
CA SER A 87 -12.58 -16.02 -16.09
C SER A 87 -13.54 -16.22 -17.27
N LYS A 88 -14.26 -15.18 -17.69
CA LYS A 88 -15.20 -15.27 -18.81
C LYS A 88 -14.50 -15.05 -20.14
N LYS A 89 -14.70 -15.96 -21.09
CA LYS A 89 -14.13 -15.88 -22.46
C LYS A 89 -14.53 -14.60 -23.21
N TRP A 90 -15.68 -14.02 -22.88
CA TRP A 90 -16.18 -12.78 -23.48
C TRP A 90 -15.57 -11.51 -22.87
N ALA A 91 -14.95 -11.57 -21.70
CA ALA A 91 -14.42 -10.38 -21.04
C ALA A 91 -13.21 -9.80 -21.78
N VAL A 92 -12.36 -10.67 -22.33
CA VAL A 92 -11.17 -10.28 -23.10
C VAL A 92 -11.53 -9.42 -24.33
N PRO A 93 -12.41 -9.85 -25.26
CA PRO A 93 -12.76 -9.01 -26.41
C PRO A 93 -13.44 -7.70 -26.00
N ILE A 94 -14.26 -7.68 -24.94
CA ILE A 94 -14.85 -6.43 -24.43
C ILE A 94 -13.77 -5.47 -23.93
N THR A 95 -12.81 -5.94 -23.12
CA THR A 95 -11.71 -5.09 -22.63
C THR A 95 -10.84 -4.55 -23.76
N VAL A 96 -10.63 -5.33 -24.82
CA VAL A 96 -9.87 -4.87 -26.00
C VAL A 96 -10.63 -3.77 -26.74
N ILE A 97 -11.92 -3.98 -27.02
CA ILE A 97 -12.73 -3.05 -27.81
C ILE A 97 -12.94 -1.73 -27.07
N PHE A 98 -13.28 -1.78 -25.78
CA PHE A 98 -13.67 -0.59 -25.03
C PHE A 98 -12.52 0.12 -24.31
N LEU A 99 -11.37 -0.54 -24.13
CA LEU A 99 -10.29 0.01 -23.32
C LEU A 99 -8.99 0.12 -24.11
N VAL A 100 -8.60 -0.95 -24.83
CA VAL A 100 -7.34 -0.94 -25.60
C VAL A 100 -7.47 -0.10 -26.87
N LEU A 101 -8.54 -0.26 -27.66
CA LEU A 101 -8.69 0.50 -28.91
C LEU A 101 -8.78 2.03 -28.69
N PRO A 102 -9.57 2.55 -27.73
CA PRO A 102 -9.61 3.98 -27.47
C PRO A 102 -8.28 4.49 -26.94
N ALA A 103 -7.62 3.75 -26.03
CA ALA A 103 -6.32 4.13 -25.50
C ALA A 103 -5.22 4.17 -26.58
N LEU A 104 -5.23 3.21 -27.52
CA LEU A 104 -4.32 3.22 -28.67
C LEU A 104 -4.53 4.45 -29.54
N LYS A 105 -5.80 4.79 -29.80
CA LYS A 105 -6.15 5.99 -30.57
C LYS A 105 -5.66 7.25 -29.85
N THR A 106 -5.92 7.38 -28.55
CA THR A 106 -5.45 8.52 -27.75
C THR A 106 -3.93 8.62 -27.73
N TYR A 107 -3.22 7.49 -27.65
CA TYR A 107 -1.76 7.47 -27.72
C TYR A 107 -1.24 7.97 -29.08
N ILE A 108 -1.81 7.49 -30.18
CA ILE A 108 -1.45 7.92 -31.54
C ILE A 108 -1.73 9.41 -31.73
N ASP A 109 -2.88 9.91 -31.26
CA ASP A 109 -3.23 11.33 -31.32
C ASP A 109 -2.24 12.19 -30.51
N LEU A 110 -1.83 11.73 -29.32
CA LEU A 110 -0.82 12.40 -28.47
C LEU A 110 0.56 12.45 -29.12
N VAL A 111 1.03 11.34 -29.69
CA VAL A 111 2.32 11.28 -30.39
C VAL A 111 2.29 12.18 -31.63
N SER A 112 1.20 12.17 -32.38
CA SER A 112 1.03 13.04 -33.55
C SER A 112 1.03 14.52 -33.17
N LEU A 113 0.51 14.89 -31.99
CA LEU A 113 0.49 16.26 -31.50
C LEU A 113 1.86 16.74 -30.96
N LEU A 114 2.73 15.82 -30.54
CA LEU A 114 4.07 16.14 -30.03
C LEU A 114 5.16 16.19 -31.11
N PHE A 115 4.97 15.46 -32.22
CA PHE A 115 5.98 15.28 -33.27
C PHE A 115 5.58 15.86 -34.64
N ASN A 116 4.48 16.61 -34.71
CA ASN A 116 4.01 17.34 -35.89
C ASN A 116 3.76 18.80 -35.52
#